data_AF-A0A7Y0KF63-F1
#
_entry.id   AF-A0A7Y0KF63-F1
#
_cell.length_a   1.000
_cell.length_b   1.000
_cell.length_c   1.000
_cell.angle_alpha   90.00
_cell.angle_beta   90.00
_cell.angle_gamma   90.00
#
_symmetry.space_group_name_H-M   'P 1'
#
loop_
_entity.id
_entity.type
_entity.pdbx_description
1 polymer ?
#
loop_
_entity_poly.entity_id
_entity_poly.type
_entity_poly.pdbx_seq_one_letter_code
_entity_poly.pdbx_strand_id
1 'polypeptide(L)'
;MTAPSSSRPVLLALWLGALAAAAVALVGSPPGAPLIDAGFIAHVAGMLAGYSSTVMVGLMSRWPVIERRVGSDVLARWHAFGGRLFVALVLVHAGAAVAAWATTRGQDPVTATVNVLGLPGLLEATVGTALFVAVVGVSLWIARRRISYEAWHLVHLLTYGAIALSFVHELAGPNLAGRPLLQVAWTLLHAWAFALVLRYRVLGPLEIVWRHRLRVQAVVPEAHGVVSVIMRGRHVDELGIQAGQFFRWRFLTPATWASAHPFSLSAVPQGDLLRITVKALGNGSRLIHAVSPGTLVLAEGPSGALTAARRTRRSVLLIAGGVGITPMRALFESLDARGGRVTLLYRASRPEDVVFRHELEQIARHRGAEILWLVGPSSRPDLQMTGDTLRRLVPDVAGRDVYLCASPGLSAAVRSGLRAAGLPRRHLHEEVFAF
;
A
#
# COMPACT_ATOMS: atom_id res chain seq x y z
N MET A 1 1.84 6.27 16.42
CA MET A 1 1.80 7.04 15.16
C MET A 1 0.35 7.14 14.69
N THR A 2 -0.20 8.36 14.59
CA THR A 2 -1.60 8.59 14.22
C THR A 2 -1.80 8.48 12.70
N ALA A 3 -2.83 7.75 12.27
CA ALA A 3 -3.19 7.59 10.87
C ALA A 3 -3.61 8.95 10.24
N PRO A 4 -3.42 9.17 8.92
CA PRO A 4 -3.79 10.42 8.28
C PRO A 4 -5.28 10.71 8.50
N SER A 5 -5.68 11.98 8.63
CA SER A 5 -7.09 12.34 8.90
C SER A 5 -8.07 11.77 7.87
N SER A 6 -7.63 11.62 6.62
CA SER A 6 -8.40 11.00 5.52
C SER A 6 -8.65 9.50 5.68
N SER A 7 -7.99 8.84 6.64
CA SER A 7 -8.18 7.42 6.94
C SER A 7 -9.24 7.14 8.01
N ARG A 8 -9.68 8.15 8.76
CA ARG A 8 -10.67 8.00 9.85
C ARG A 8 -11.99 7.35 9.41
N PRO A 9 -12.60 7.72 8.27
CA PRO A 9 -13.84 7.08 7.83
C PRO A 9 -13.66 5.60 7.53
N VAL A 10 -12.49 5.23 6.96
CA VAL A 10 -12.18 3.83 6.67
C VAL A 10 -12.00 3.04 7.97
N LEU A 11 -11.25 3.58 8.95
CA LEU A 11 -11.10 2.95 10.25
C LEU A 11 -12.45 2.78 10.97
N LEU A 12 -13.30 3.81 10.94
CA LEU A 12 -14.63 3.72 11.53
C LEU A 12 -15.46 2.60 10.90
N ALA A 13 -15.49 2.51 9.57
CA ALA A 13 -16.18 1.43 8.87
C ALA A 13 -15.63 0.04 9.25
N LEU A 14 -14.30 -0.09 9.35
CA LEU A 14 -13.65 -1.34 9.76
C LEU A 14 -14.04 -1.75 11.19
N TRP A 15 -14.08 -0.80 12.12
CA TRP A 15 -14.48 -1.04 13.51
C TRP A 15 -15.97 -1.33 13.66
N LEU A 16 -16.83 -0.63 12.92
CA LEU A 16 -18.27 -0.92 12.89
C LEU A 16 -18.55 -2.33 12.36
N GLY A 17 -17.84 -2.76 11.31
CA GLY A 17 -17.93 -4.14 10.82
C GLY A 17 -17.44 -5.16 11.84
N ALA A 18 -16.35 -4.87 12.57
CA ALA A 18 -15.87 -5.74 13.65
C ALA A 18 -16.88 -5.86 14.80
N LEU A 19 -17.49 -4.74 15.21
CA LEU A 19 -18.56 -4.71 16.21
C LEU A 19 -19.78 -5.52 15.74
N ALA A 20 -20.19 -5.37 14.48
CA ALA A 20 -21.29 -6.15 13.91
C ALA A 20 -20.97 -7.66 13.89
N ALA A 21 -19.75 -8.06 13.49
CA ALA A 21 -19.32 -9.45 13.51
C ALA A 21 -19.31 -10.03 14.94
N ALA A 22 -18.79 -9.29 15.93
CA ALA A 22 -18.82 -9.70 17.34
C ALA A 22 -20.26 -9.77 17.89
N ALA A 23 -21.15 -8.85 17.47
CA ALA A 23 -22.54 -8.85 17.89
C ALA A 23 -23.31 -10.10 17.43
N VAL A 24 -22.94 -10.71 16.30
CA VAL A 24 -23.53 -12.00 15.86
C VAL A 24 -23.30 -13.10 16.90
N ALA A 25 -22.10 -13.15 17.49
CA ALA A 25 -21.79 -14.09 18.56
C ALA A 25 -22.60 -13.80 19.83
N LEU A 26 -22.78 -12.52 20.19
CA LEU A 26 -23.55 -12.10 21.35
C LEU A 26 -25.04 -12.45 21.22
N VAL A 27 -25.66 -12.15 20.08
CA VAL A 27 -27.07 -12.47 19.80
C VAL A 27 -27.29 -13.98 19.70
N GLY A 28 -26.24 -14.73 19.31
CA GLY A 28 -26.30 -16.18 19.22
C GLY A 28 -26.18 -16.90 20.55
N SER A 29 -25.74 -16.23 21.62
CA SER A 29 -25.56 -16.84 22.94
C SER A 29 -26.91 -17.14 23.62
N PRO A 30 -27.03 -18.27 24.34
CA PRO A 30 -28.21 -18.55 25.15
C PRO A 30 -28.46 -17.45 26.20
N PRO A 31 -29.73 -17.15 26.54
CA PRO A 31 -30.05 -16.23 27.64
C PRO A 31 -29.39 -16.71 28.95
N GLY A 32 -28.70 -15.81 29.65
CA GLY A 32 -28.02 -16.12 30.91
C GLY A 32 -26.66 -16.83 30.78
N ALA A 33 -26.18 -17.08 29.55
CA ALA A 33 -24.83 -17.62 29.36
C ALA A 33 -23.75 -16.63 29.86
N PRO A 34 -22.69 -17.12 30.51
CA PRO A 34 -21.61 -16.26 30.99
C PRO A 34 -20.89 -15.59 29.81
N LEU A 35 -20.76 -14.27 29.87
CA LEU A 35 -20.16 -13.44 28.81
C LEU A 35 -18.62 -13.51 28.76
N ILE A 36 -17.98 -14.32 29.62
CA ILE A 36 -16.53 -14.47 29.70
C ILE A 36 -16.18 -15.93 30.01
N ASP A 37 -16.74 -16.87 29.24
CA ASP A 37 -16.32 -18.27 29.25
C ASP A 37 -15.62 -18.66 27.94
N ALA A 38 -15.07 -19.88 27.90
CA ALA A 38 -14.35 -20.37 26.72
C ALA A 38 -15.24 -20.44 25.47
N GLY A 39 -16.55 -20.75 25.61
CA GLY A 39 -17.47 -20.84 24.49
C GLY A 39 -17.74 -19.47 23.86
N PHE A 40 -18.04 -18.48 24.68
CA PHE A 40 -18.25 -17.10 24.24
C PHE A 40 -16.99 -16.52 23.60
N ILE A 41 -15.82 -16.74 24.21
CA ILE A 41 -14.53 -16.33 23.63
C ILE A 41 -14.32 -16.98 22.26
N ALA A 42 -14.60 -18.28 22.13
CA ALA A 42 -14.49 -18.98 20.85
C ALA A 42 -15.40 -18.36 19.78
N HIS A 43 -16.66 -18.09 20.12
CA HIS A 43 -17.61 -17.50 19.18
C HIS A 43 -17.19 -16.10 18.72
N VAL A 44 -16.83 -15.21 19.65
CA VAL A 44 -16.40 -13.85 19.31
C VAL A 44 -15.10 -13.86 18.50
N ALA A 45 -14.10 -14.65 18.92
CA ALA A 45 -12.83 -14.75 18.22
C ALA A 45 -13.00 -15.31 16.80
N GLY A 46 -13.85 -16.33 16.62
CA GLY A 46 -14.16 -16.92 15.31
C GLY A 46 -14.83 -15.92 14.36
N MET A 47 -15.86 -15.20 14.83
CA MET A 47 -16.54 -14.18 14.02
C MET A 47 -15.60 -13.03 13.64
N LEU A 48 -14.76 -12.57 14.57
CA LEU A 48 -13.77 -11.53 14.30
C LEU A 48 -12.67 -12.02 13.35
N ALA A 49 -12.26 -13.29 13.43
CA ALA A 49 -11.30 -13.88 12.51
C ALA A 49 -11.85 -13.94 11.09
N GLY A 50 -13.06 -14.49 10.89
CA GLY A 50 -13.71 -14.55 9.57
C GLY A 50 -13.90 -13.17 8.96
N TYR A 51 -14.39 -12.19 9.73
CA TYR A 51 -14.47 -10.79 9.28
C TYR A 51 -13.09 -10.22 8.92
N SER A 52 -12.08 -10.41 9.78
CA SER A 52 -10.73 -9.91 9.56
C SER A 52 -10.11 -10.47 8.29
N SER A 53 -10.41 -11.72 7.92
CA SER A 53 -9.93 -12.33 6.68
C SER A 53 -10.38 -11.53 5.44
N THR A 54 -11.68 -11.16 5.39
CA THR A 54 -12.26 -10.35 4.30
C THR A 54 -11.66 -8.94 4.26
N VAL A 55 -11.42 -8.34 5.43
CA VAL A 55 -10.73 -7.05 5.53
C VAL A 55 -9.31 -7.16 4.99
N MET A 56 -8.55 -8.21 5.36
CA MET A 56 -7.17 -8.37 4.90
C MET A 56 -7.07 -8.51 3.38
N VAL A 57 -7.99 -9.25 2.77
CA VAL A 57 -8.14 -9.36 1.31
C VAL A 57 -8.51 -8.00 0.70
N GLY A 58 -9.51 -7.32 1.27
CA GLY A 58 -9.97 -6.01 0.81
C GLY A 58 -8.87 -4.93 0.85
N LEU A 59 -8.06 -4.89 1.91
CA LEU A 59 -6.94 -3.94 2.04
C LEU A 59 -5.89 -4.10 0.93
N MET A 60 -5.67 -5.33 0.45
CA MET A 60 -4.71 -5.65 -0.60
C MET A 60 -5.33 -5.81 -2.00
N SER A 61 -6.64 -5.54 -2.14
CA SER A 61 -7.36 -5.63 -3.41
C SER A 61 -7.02 -4.52 -4.42
N ARG A 62 -6.36 -3.44 -3.99
CA ARG A 62 -6.10 -2.22 -4.82
C ARG A 62 -7.36 -1.44 -5.21
N TRP A 63 -8.40 -1.51 -4.39
CA TRP A 63 -9.60 -0.71 -4.62
C TRP A 63 -9.28 0.80 -4.57
N PRO A 64 -9.43 1.55 -5.69
CA PRO A 64 -8.91 2.91 -5.78
C PRO A 64 -9.54 3.91 -4.78
N VAL A 65 -10.77 3.64 -4.33
CA VAL A 65 -11.47 4.47 -3.34
C VAL A 65 -10.72 4.52 -2.01
N ILE A 66 -10.24 3.37 -1.54
CA ILE A 66 -9.49 3.27 -0.29
C ILE A 66 -8.04 3.68 -0.52
N GLU A 67 -7.40 3.21 -1.59
CA GLU A 67 -5.98 3.47 -1.86
C GLU A 67 -5.69 4.97 -2.02
N ARG A 68 -6.53 5.73 -2.74
CA ARG A 68 -6.36 7.19 -2.87
C ARG A 68 -6.56 7.94 -1.55
N ARG A 69 -7.41 7.44 -0.65
CA ARG A 69 -7.71 8.10 0.64
C ARG A 69 -6.65 7.82 1.70
N VAL A 70 -6.26 6.56 1.82
CA VAL A 70 -5.41 6.05 2.90
C VAL A 70 -3.94 5.98 2.50
N GLY A 71 -3.64 5.67 1.23
CA GLY A 71 -2.29 5.46 0.70
C GLY A 71 -1.85 4.01 0.81
N SER A 72 -1.13 3.52 -0.21
CA SER A 72 -0.71 2.12 -0.32
C SER A 72 0.18 1.68 0.84
N ASP A 73 1.08 2.54 1.30
CA ASP A 73 2.01 2.21 2.38
C ASP A 73 1.31 2.05 3.73
N VAL A 74 0.29 2.87 3.99
CA VAL A 74 -0.52 2.79 5.21
C VAL A 74 -1.33 1.50 5.20
N LEU A 75 -1.97 1.18 4.06
CA LEU A 75 -2.73 -0.06 3.90
C LEU A 75 -1.85 -1.30 4.06
N ALA A 76 -0.63 -1.30 3.51
CA ALA A 76 0.33 -2.38 3.68
C ALA A 76 0.71 -2.60 5.16
N ARG A 77 0.89 -1.53 5.94
CA ARG A 77 1.14 -1.64 7.38
C ARG A 77 -0.08 -2.17 8.15
N TRP A 78 -1.27 -1.71 7.79
CA TRP A 78 -2.51 -2.23 8.38
C TRP A 78 -2.69 -3.70 8.08
N HIS A 79 -2.42 -4.14 6.86
CA HIS A 79 -2.46 -5.55 6.48
C HIS A 79 -1.41 -6.37 7.25
N ALA A 80 -0.17 -5.88 7.36
CA ALA A 80 0.87 -6.58 8.11
C ALA A 80 0.51 -6.73 9.61
N PHE A 81 -0.07 -5.69 10.22
CA PHE A 81 -0.55 -5.76 11.60
C PHE A 81 -1.79 -6.65 11.73
N GLY A 82 -2.79 -6.45 10.87
CA GLY A 82 -4.04 -7.17 10.85
C GLY A 82 -3.86 -8.66 10.59
N GLY A 83 -2.90 -9.08 9.76
CA GLY A 83 -2.60 -10.48 9.53
C GLY A 83 -2.10 -11.21 10.79
N ARG A 84 -1.30 -10.54 11.64
CA ARG A 84 -0.88 -11.10 12.94
C ARG A 84 -2.05 -11.19 13.92
N LEU A 85 -2.87 -10.15 13.97
CA LEU A 85 -4.07 -10.15 14.81
C LEU A 85 -5.07 -11.23 14.37
N PHE A 86 -5.27 -11.40 13.06
CA PHE A 86 -6.11 -12.43 12.47
C PHE A 86 -5.66 -13.83 12.89
N VAL A 87 -4.37 -14.17 12.74
CA VAL A 87 -3.88 -15.49 13.19
C VAL A 87 -4.02 -15.66 14.70
N ALA A 88 -3.77 -14.61 15.50
CA ALA A 88 -4.01 -14.67 16.94
C ALA A 88 -5.49 -14.97 17.26
N LEU A 89 -6.44 -14.35 16.55
CA LEU A 89 -7.88 -14.61 16.70
C LEU A 89 -8.24 -16.04 16.31
N VAL A 90 -7.68 -16.59 15.22
CA VAL A 90 -7.89 -17.99 14.81
C VAL A 90 -7.37 -18.96 15.87
N LEU A 91 -6.18 -18.72 16.42
CA LEU A 91 -5.60 -19.57 17.47
C LEU A 91 -6.39 -19.49 18.79
N VAL A 92 -6.83 -18.29 19.18
CA VAL A 92 -7.70 -18.09 20.33
C VAL A 92 -9.05 -18.80 20.12
N HIS A 93 -9.64 -18.68 18.93
CA HIS A 93 -10.87 -19.37 18.58
C HIS A 93 -10.71 -20.89 18.72
N ALA A 94 -9.68 -21.48 18.10
CA ALA A 94 -9.45 -22.92 18.15
C ALA A 94 -9.21 -23.42 19.59
N GLY A 95 -8.34 -22.73 20.35
CA GLY A 95 -8.04 -23.09 21.73
C GLY A 95 -9.25 -22.95 22.66
N ALA A 96 -10.01 -21.87 22.53
CA ALA A 96 -11.21 -21.64 23.32
C ALA A 96 -12.34 -22.62 22.95
N ALA A 97 -12.47 -23.00 21.68
CA ALA A 97 -13.44 -24.01 21.25
C ALA A 97 -13.13 -25.39 21.86
N VAL A 98 -11.86 -25.81 21.84
CA VAL A 98 -11.41 -27.06 22.49
C VAL A 98 -11.62 -26.98 24.01
N ALA A 99 -11.29 -25.86 24.66
CA ALA A 99 -11.50 -25.69 26.09
C ALA A 99 -12.99 -25.72 26.49
N ALA A 100 -13.86 -25.10 25.69
CA ALA A 100 -15.30 -25.15 25.88
C ALA A 100 -15.83 -26.59 25.73
N TRP A 101 -15.36 -27.33 24.72
CA TRP A 101 -15.70 -28.74 24.53
C TRP A 101 -15.23 -29.61 25.71
N ALA A 102 -13.98 -29.43 26.15
CA ALA A 102 -13.40 -30.15 27.27
C ALA A 102 -14.22 -29.94 28.55
N THR A 103 -14.57 -28.69 28.84
CA THR A 103 -15.35 -28.31 30.03
C THR A 103 -16.77 -28.89 29.96
N THR A 104 -17.45 -28.74 28.83
CA THR A 104 -18.84 -29.20 28.67
C THR A 104 -18.98 -30.72 28.68
N ARG A 105 -17.96 -31.46 28.25
CA ARG A 105 -17.97 -32.94 28.24
C ARG A 105 -17.16 -33.59 29.36
N GLY A 106 -16.56 -32.80 30.26
CA GLY A 106 -15.70 -33.33 31.32
C GLY A 106 -14.51 -34.13 30.78
N GLN A 107 -13.95 -33.74 29.63
CA GLN A 107 -12.84 -34.42 28.97
C GLN A 107 -11.51 -33.74 29.29
N ASP A 108 -10.42 -34.50 29.32
CA ASP A 108 -9.08 -33.93 29.34
C ASP A 108 -8.77 -33.19 28.01
N PRO A 109 -7.82 -32.24 28.00
CA PRO A 109 -7.53 -31.45 26.80
C PRO A 109 -7.10 -32.26 25.57
N VAL A 110 -6.44 -33.40 25.75
CA VAL A 110 -5.95 -34.22 24.64
C VAL A 110 -7.11 -34.93 23.98
N THR A 111 -7.93 -35.62 24.77
CA THR A 111 -9.15 -36.28 24.28
C THR A 111 -10.10 -35.29 23.63
N ALA A 112 -10.29 -34.12 24.24
CA ALA A 112 -11.12 -33.06 23.67
C ALA A 112 -10.60 -32.61 22.31
N THR A 113 -9.28 -32.42 22.16
CA THR A 113 -8.66 -32.02 20.89
C THR A 113 -8.92 -33.05 19.80
N VAL A 114 -8.67 -34.33 20.07
CA VAL A 114 -8.89 -35.42 19.10
C VAL A 114 -10.35 -35.48 18.65
N ASN A 115 -11.28 -35.40 19.61
CA ASN A 115 -12.71 -35.44 19.32
C ASN A 115 -13.18 -34.23 18.50
N VAL A 116 -12.70 -33.02 18.82
CA VAL A 116 -13.03 -31.81 18.06
C VAL A 116 -12.49 -31.91 16.63
N LEU A 117 -11.25 -32.36 16.44
CA LEU A 117 -10.67 -32.53 15.10
C LEU A 117 -11.40 -33.58 14.25
N GLY A 118 -12.08 -34.54 14.89
CA GLY A 118 -12.91 -35.55 14.22
C GLY A 118 -14.28 -35.04 13.76
N LEU A 119 -14.67 -33.80 14.11
CA LEU A 119 -15.95 -33.24 13.66
C LEU A 119 -15.93 -32.92 12.16
N PRO A 120 -17.06 -33.07 11.45
CA PRO A 120 -17.16 -32.70 10.04
C PRO A 120 -16.72 -31.25 9.78
N GLY A 121 -15.88 -31.02 8.77
CA GLY A 121 -15.38 -29.69 8.39
C GLY A 121 -14.17 -29.18 9.21
N LEU A 122 -13.76 -29.88 10.28
CA LEU A 122 -12.63 -29.44 11.11
C LEU A 122 -11.28 -29.81 10.50
N LEU A 123 -11.20 -30.84 9.66
CA LEU A 123 -9.97 -31.16 8.92
C LEU A 123 -9.58 -30.00 8.00
N GLU A 124 -10.53 -29.51 7.20
CA GLU A 124 -10.35 -28.39 6.28
C GLU A 124 -9.98 -27.11 7.04
N ALA A 125 -10.67 -26.82 8.15
CA ALA A 125 -10.36 -25.68 9.01
C ALA A 125 -8.96 -25.78 9.63
N THR A 126 -8.52 -26.99 9.98
CA THR A 126 -7.18 -27.24 10.55
C THR A 126 -6.10 -27.04 9.50
N VAL A 127 -6.30 -27.56 8.29
CA VAL A 127 -5.39 -27.32 7.16
C VAL A 127 -5.33 -25.83 6.82
N GLY A 128 -6.48 -25.14 6.77
CA GLY A 128 -6.54 -23.69 6.57
C GLY A 128 -5.77 -22.92 7.65
N THR A 129 -5.95 -23.29 8.91
CA THR A 129 -5.23 -22.70 10.06
C THR A 129 -3.72 -22.91 9.94
N ALA A 130 -3.27 -24.13 9.63
CA ALA A 130 -1.85 -24.43 9.44
C ALA A 130 -1.23 -23.60 8.31
N LEU A 131 -1.95 -23.43 7.19
CA LEU A 131 -1.53 -22.57 6.09
C LEU A 131 -1.44 -21.10 6.53
N PHE A 132 -2.42 -20.57 7.27
CA PHE A 132 -2.36 -19.19 7.77
C PHE A 132 -1.16 -18.97 8.70
N VAL A 133 -0.91 -19.89 9.63
CA VAL A 133 0.24 -19.84 10.53
C VAL A 133 1.55 -19.86 9.74
N ALA A 134 1.69 -20.75 8.75
CA ALA A 134 2.86 -20.81 7.89
C ALA A 134 3.08 -19.50 7.11
N VAL A 135 2.03 -18.96 6.49
CA VAL A 135 2.11 -17.71 5.73
C VAL A 135 2.51 -16.54 6.63
N VAL A 136 1.87 -16.39 7.79
CA VAL A 136 2.21 -15.31 8.72
C VAL A 136 3.63 -15.48 9.24
N GLY A 137 4.03 -16.70 9.60
CA GLY A 137 5.40 -17.02 10.05
C GLY A 137 6.46 -16.62 9.03
N VAL A 138 6.26 -16.96 7.76
CA VAL A 138 7.15 -16.59 6.65
C VAL A 138 7.11 -15.08 6.35
N SER A 139 5.98 -14.43 6.65
CA SER A 139 5.80 -12.97 6.51
C SER A 139 6.34 -12.17 7.70
N LEU A 140 6.76 -12.82 8.79
CA LEU A 140 7.48 -12.15 9.88
C LEU A 140 8.86 -11.71 9.40
N TRP A 141 9.30 -10.56 9.91
CA TRP A 141 10.53 -9.88 9.46
C TRP A 141 11.78 -10.79 9.47
N ILE A 142 11.89 -11.69 10.45
CA ILE A 142 13.04 -12.60 10.59
C ILE A 142 13.09 -13.60 9.41
N ALA A 143 11.97 -14.24 9.11
CA ALA A 143 11.87 -15.21 8.02
C ALA A 143 11.95 -14.51 6.65
N ARG A 144 11.32 -13.33 6.51
CA ARG A 144 11.22 -12.59 5.26
C ARG A 144 12.57 -12.22 4.65
N ARG A 145 13.59 -11.98 5.49
CA ARG A 145 14.97 -11.65 5.07
C ARG A 145 15.72 -12.82 4.44
N ARG A 146 15.26 -14.05 4.64
CA ARG A 146 15.94 -15.28 4.19
C ARG A 146 15.38 -15.86 2.90
N ILE A 147 14.31 -15.28 2.34
CA ILE A 147 13.65 -15.79 1.15
C ILE A 147 13.48 -14.71 0.08
N SER A 148 13.48 -15.13 -1.19
CA SER A 148 13.23 -14.22 -2.31
C SER A 148 11.83 -13.61 -2.24
N TYR A 149 11.61 -12.51 -2.95
CA TYR A 149 10.30 -11.87 -2.98
C TYR A 149 9.25 -12.77 -3.66
N GLU A 150 9.67 -13.47 -4.70
CA GLU A 150 8.85 -14.35 -5.52
C GLU A 150 8.38 -15.56 -4.72
N ALA A 151 9.30 -16.21 -3.97
CA ALA A 151 8.96 -17.34 -3.12
C ALA A 151 8.02 -16.92 -1.98
N TRP A 152 8.30 -15.79 -1.33
CA TRP A 152 7.41 -15.22 -0.31
C TRP A 152 6.02 -14.95 -0.88
N HIS A 153 5.95 -14.32 -2.05
CA HIS A 153 4.69 -13.99 -2.69
C HIS A 153 3.88 -15.23 -3.05
N LEU A 154 4.53 -16.28 -3.58
CA LEU A 154 3.88 -17.56 -3.88
C LEU A 154 3.31 -18.22 -2.62
N VAL A 155 4.08 -18.29 -1.53
CA VAL A 155 3.59 -18.79 -0.24
C VAL A 155 2.41 -17.95 0.24
N HIS A 156 2.49 -16.62 0.11
CA HIS A 156 1.41 -15.72 0.53
C HIS A 156 0.11 -15.93 -0.28
N LEU A 157 0.18 -16.36 -1.55
CA LEU A 157 -1.01 -16.71 -2.34
C LEU A 157 -1.77 -17.93 -1.79
N LEU A 158 -1.13 -18.78 -0.97
CA LEU A 158 -1.80 -19.90 -0.30
C LEU A 158 -2.90 -19.43 0.66
N THR A 159 -2.89 -18.15 1.07
CA THR A 159 -3.97 -17.56 1.88
C THR A 159 -5.33 -17.66 1.22
N TYR A 160 -5.44 -17.58 -0.12
CA TYR A 160 -6.73 -17.74 -0.79
C TYR A 160 -7.29 -19.15 -0.61
N GLY A 161 -6.43 -20.17 -0.72
CA GLY A 161 -6.81 -21.55 -0.43
C GLY A 161 -7.18 -21.75 1.04
N ALA A 162 -6.42 -21.16 1.96
CA ALA A 162 -6.71 -21.22 3.39
C ALA A 162 -8.06 -20.58 3.75
N ILE A 163 -8.40 -19.44 3.14
CA ILE A 163 -9.71 -18.79 3.29
C ILE A 163 -10.81 -19.70 2.74
N ALA A 164 -10.64 -20.29 1.55
CA ALA A 164 -11.65 -21.16 0.96
C ALA A 164 -11.93 -22.41 1.83
N LEU A 165 -10.88 -23.04 2.37
CA LEU A 165 -11.01 -24.17 3.30
C LEU A 165 -11.72 -23.77 4.60
N SER A 166 -11.40 -22.59 5.15
CA SER A 166 -11.98 -22.10 6.41
C SER A 166 -13.43 -21.63 6.24
N PHE A 167 -13.79 -21.10 5.07
CA PHE A 167 -15.13 -20.55 4.80
C PHE A 167 -16.25 -21.59 4.95
N VAL A 168 -16.00 -22.85 4.55
CA VAL A 168 -16.97 -23.94 4.73
C VAL A 168 -17.24 -24.20 6.22
N HIS A 169 -16.18 -24.20 7.04
CA HIS A 169 -16.29 -24.31 8.49
C HIS A 169 -17.05 -23.13 9.11
N GLU A 170 -16.80 -21.91 8.64
CA GLU A 170 -17.52 -20.72 9.12
C GLU A 170 -19.04 -20.86 8.91
N LEU A 171 -19.48 -21.27 7.72
CA LEU A 171 -20.91 -21.41 7.39
C LEU A 171 -21.60 -22.55 8.16
N ALA A 172 -20.85 -23.60 8.51
CA ALA A 172 -21.31 -24.72 9.33
C ALA A 172 -21.23 -24.44 10.84
N GLY A 173 -20.56 -23.35 11.25
CA GLY A 173 -20.36 -22.99 12.64
C GLY A 173 -21.67 -22.55 13.33
N PRO A 174 -21.74 -22.65 14.67
CA PRO A 174 -22.97 -22.44 15.45
C PRO A 174 -23.54 -21.01 15.36
N ASN A 175 -22.73 -20.04 14.98
CA ASN A 175 -23.16 -18.64 14.84
C ASN A 175 -23.94 -18.39 13.53
N LEU A 176 -23.72 -19.22 12.49
CA LEU A 176 -24.26 -19.02 11.15
C LEU A 176 -25.17 -20.17 10.71
N ALA A 177 -24.86 -21.41 11.07
CA ALA A 177 -25.65 -22.58 10.70
C ALA A 177 -27.12 -22.44 11.13
N GLY A 178 -28.04 -22.78 10.22
CA GLY A 178 -29.48 -22.66 10.46
C GLY A 178 -30.02 -21.22 10.46
N ARG A 179 -29.20 -20.22 10.10
CA ARG A 179 -29.60 -18.80 10.02
C ARG A 179 -29.40 -18.26 8.58
N PRO A 180 -30.34 -18.51 7.65
CA PRO A 180 -30.14 -18.24 6.23
C PRO A 180 -29.75 -16.79 5.90
N LEU A 181 -30.36 -15.81 6.57
CA LEU A 181 -30.05 -14.40 6.35
C LEU A 181 -28.59 -14.08 6.72
N LEU A 182 -28.08 -14.63 7.82
CA LEU A 182 -26.68 -14.43 8.21
C LEU A 182 -25.73 -15.17 7.28
N GLN A 183 -26.06 -16.41 6.87
CA GLN A 183 -25.24 -17.17 5.92
C GLN A 183 -25.13 -16.44 4.57
N VAL A 184 -26.23 -15.90 4.06
CA VAL A 184 -26.24 -15.09 2.82
C VAL A 184 -25.41 -13.82 3.01
N ALA A 185 -25.63 -13.07 4.09
CA ALA A 185 -24.85 -11.85 4.34
C ALA A 185 -23.34 -12.13 4.46
N TRP A 186 -22.97 -13.21 5.15
CA TRP A 186 -21.58 -13.63 5.34
C TRP A 186 -20.93 -14.08 4.02
N THR A 187 -21.69 -14.81 3.19
CA THR A 187 -21.27 -15.23 1.86
C THR A 187 -21.07 -14.03 0.94
N LEU A 188 -22.01 -13.07 0.93
CA LEU A 188 -21.90 -11.85 0.14
C LEU A 188 -20.71 -11.00 0.56
N LEU A 189 -20.40 -10.92 1.85
CA LEU A 189 -19.21 -10.23 2.35
C LEU A 189 -17.91 -10.85 1.79
N HIS A 190 -17.79 -12.17 1.86
CA HIS A 190 -16.64 -12.89 1.28
C HIS A 190 -16.57 -12.73 -0.24
N ALA A 191 -17.69 -12.98 -0.93
CA ALA A 191 -17.78 -12.85 -2.38
C ALA A 191 -17.41 -11.43 -2.83
N TRP A 192 -17.83 -10.40 -2.10
CA TRP A 192 -17.46 -9.01 -2.38
C TRP A 192 -15.96 -8.77 -2.24
N ALA A 193 -15.31 -9.28 -1.18
CA ALA A 193 -13.86 -9.15 -1.00
C ALA A 193 -13.08 -9.80 -2.16
N PHE A 194 -13.49 -10.98 -2.61
CA PHE A 194 -12.89 -11.65 -3.77
C PHE A 194 -13.23 -10.95 -5.10
N ALA A 195 -14.44 -10.40 -5.24
CA ALA A 195 -14.82 -9.62 -6.41
C ALA A 195 -13.96 -8.36 -6.56
N LEU A 196 -13.57 -7.71 -5.46
CA LEU A 196 -12.61 -6.60 -5.48
C LEU A 196 -11.25 -7.07 -6.00
N VAL A 197 -10.75 -8.22 -5.52
CA VAL A 197 -9.49 -8.80 -6.02
C VAL A 197 -9.60 -9.09 -7.52
N LEU A 198 -10.65 -9.78 -7.96
CA LEU A 198 -10.86 -10.09 -9.37
C LEU A 198 -10.90 -8.81 -10.22
N ARG A 199 -11.70 -7.81 -9.82
CA ARG A 199 -11.87 -6.56 -10.57
C ARG A 199 -10.57 -5.77 -10.69
N TYR A 200 -9.84 -5.60 -9.59
CA TYR A 200 -8.73 -4.64 -9.51
C TYR A 200 -7.35 -5.26 -9.63
N ARG A 201 -7.17 -6.55 -9.32
CA ARG A 201 -5.88 -7.27 -9.46
C ARG A 201 -5.78 -8.08 -10.73
N VAL A 202 -6.91 -8.44 -11.36
CA VAL A 202 -6.93 -9.27 -12.57
C VAL A 202 -7.52 -8.50 -13.75
N LEU A 203 -8.80 -8.12 -13.69
CA LEU A 203 -9.49 -7.51 -14.84
C LEU A 203 -8.93 -6.13 -15.19
N GLY A 204 -8.70 -5.25 -14.20
CA GLY A 204 -8.17 -3.90 -14.43
C GLY A 204 -6.81 -3.87 -15.16
N PRO A 205 -5.79 -4.60 -14.70
CA PRO A 205 -4.53 -4.72 -15.43
C PRO A 205 -4.68 -5.27 -16.85
N LEU A 206 -5.58 -6.25 -17.07
CA LEU A 206 -5.84 -6.79 -18.40
C LEU A 206 -6.51 -5.77 -19.33
N GLU A 207 -7.47 -5.01 -18.82
CA GLU A 207 -8.09 -3.88 -19.53
C GLU A 207 -7.04 -2.86 -19.96
N ILE A 208 -6.11 -2.49 -19.06
CA ILE A 208 -5.02 -1.55 -19.35
C ILE A 208 -4.12 -2.08 -20.49
N VAL A 209 -3.71 -3.35 -20.41
CA VAL A 209 -2.86 -3.97 -21.44
C VAL A 209 -3.54 -3.97 -22.79
N TRP A 210 -4.80 -4.42 -22.82
CA TRP A 210 -5.55 -4.59 -24.07
C TRP A 210 -5.83 -3.24 -24.74
N ARG A 211 -6.23 -2.23 -23.95
CA ARG A 211 -6.63 -0.91 -24.43
C ARG A 211 -5.43 -0.04 -24.80
N HIS A 212 -4.40 0.02 -23.96
CA HIS A 212 -3.30 0.98 -24.14
C HIS A 212 -2.07 0.43 -24.85
N ARG A 213 -1.86 -0.90 -24.84
CA ARG A 213 -0.74 -1.57 -25.56
C ARG A 213 0.62 -0.88 -25.40
N LEU A 214 0.97 -0.54 -24.16
CA LEU A 214 2.18 0.19 -23.85
C LEU A 214 3.43 -0.59 -24.27
N ARG A 215 4.35 0.08 -24.96
CA ARG A 215 5.65 -0.45 -25.34
C ARG A 215 6.76 0.53 -25.03
N VAL A 216 7.94 0.02 -24.68
CA VAL A 216 9.14 0.84 -24.55
C VAL A 216 9.48 1.43 -25.92
N GLN A 217 9.58 2.75 -26.00
CA GLN A 217 10.05 3.45 -27.19
C GLN A 217 11.56 3.70 -27.09
N ALA A 218 12.04 4.17 -25.94
CA ALA A 218 13.44 4.48 -25.73
C ALA A 218 13.83 4.38 -24.25
N VAL A 219 15.11 4.11 -24.01
CA VAL A 219 15.73 4.21 -22.68
C VAL A 219 16.85 5.23 -22.79
N VAL A 220 16.75 6.33 -22.04
CA VAL A 220 17.64 7.50 -22.15
C VAL A 220 18.42 7.64 -20.84
N PRO A 221 19.76 7.68 -20.86
CA PRO A 221 20.56 7.99 -19.68
C PRO A 221 20.31 9.45 -19.23
N GLU A 222 20.05 9.64 -17.93
CA GLU A 222 19.79 10.97 -17.34
C GLU A 222 20.90 11.44 -16.40
N ALA A 223 21.48 10.49 -15.65
CA ALA A 223 22.60 10.72 -14.74
C ALA A 223 23.28 9.37 -14.42
N HIS A 224 24.35 9.38 -13.63
CA HIS A 224 25.03 8.15 -13.22
C HIS A 224 24.07 7.18 -12.50
N GLY A 225 23.80 6.04 -13.13
CA GLY A 225 22.88 5.03 -12.61
C GLY A 225 21.41 5.47 -12.63
N VAL A 226 21.03 6.43 -13.47
CA VAL A 226 19.64 6.89 -13.66
C VAL A 226 19.27 6.89 -15.14
N VAL A 227 18.16 6.25 -15.49
CA VAL A 227 17.61 6.23 -16.87
C VAL A 227 16.16 6.67 -16.89
N SER A 228 15.76 7.38 -17.93
CA SER A 228 14.36 7.59 -18.31
C SER A 228 13.92 6.50 -19.26
N VAL A 229 12.82 5.83 -18.96
CA VAL A 229 12.16 4.90 -19.88
C VAL A 229 10.96 5.62 -20.48
N ILE A 230 11.03 5.87 -21.78
CA ILE A 230 9.96 6.47 -22.57
C ILE A 230 9.13 5.33 -23.14
N MET A 231 7.83 5.37 -22.88
CA MET A 231 6.87 4.37 -23.32
C MET A 231 5.84 5.03 -24.22
N ARG A 232 5.39 4.29 -25.23
CA ARG A 232 4.36 4.70 -26.18
C ARG A 232 3.16 3.79 -26.09
N GLY A 233 1.95 4.34 -26.18
CA GLY A 233 0.70 3.58 -26.10
C GLY A 233 -0.40 4.12 -26.99
N ARG A 234 -1.62 3.63 -26.74
CA ARG A 234 -2.87 4.15 -27.29
C ARG A 234 -3.70 4.73 -26.15
N HIS A 235 -4.44 5.80 -26.43
CA HIS A 235 -5.36 6.42 -25.46
C HIS A 235 -4.71 6.63 -24.09
N VAL A 236 -3.47 7.13 -24.08
CA VAL A 236 -2.67 7.27 -22.85
C VAL A 236 -3.31 8.27 -21.88
N ASP A 237 -4.03 9.25 -22.41
CA ASP A 237 -4.86 10.20 -21.68
C ASP A 237 -5.94 9.52 -20.81
N GLU A 238 -6.49 8.39 -21.26
CA GLU A 238 -7.52 7.65 -20.54
C GLU A 238 -6.98 6.81 -19.36
N LEU A 239 -5.64 6.69 -19.22
CA LEU A 239 -5.03 6.03 -18.04
C LEU A 239 -5.35 6.77 -16.73
N GLY A 240 -5.83 8.01 -16.80
CA GLY A 240 -6.33 8.77 -15.65
C GLY A 240 -5.26 9.07 -14.60
N ILE A 241 -3.98 8.95 -14.96
CA ILE A 241 -2.87 9.20 -14.06
C ILE A 241 -2.62 10.70 -13.90
N GLN A 242 -2.43 11.13 -12.66
CA GLN A 242 -2.10 12.51 -12.31
C GLN A 242 -0.62 12.66 -11.97
N ALA A 243 -0.09 13.87 -12.12
CA ALA A 243 1.25 14.21 -11.65
C ALA A 243 1.39 13.87 -10.15
N GLY A 244 2.54 13.27 -9.81
CA GLY A 244 2.85 12.77 -8.48
C GLY A 244 2.32 11.37 -8.16
N GLN A 245 1.51 10.77 -9.04
CA GLN A 245 1.13 9.36 -8.94
C GLN A 245 2.15 8.44 -9.61
N PHE A 246 2.00 7.14 -9.33
CA PHE A 246 2.82 6.08 -9.90
C PHE A 246 1.94 4.93 -10.41
N PHE A 247 2.50 4.16 -11.34
CA PHE A 247 2.02 2.81 -11.63
C PHE A 247 3.03 1.80 -11.10
N ARG A 248 2.59 0.56 -10.96
CA ARG A 248 3.48 -0.60 -10.91
C ARG A 248 3.70 -1.10 -12.33
N TRP A 249 4.94 -1.03 -12.76
CA TRP A 249 5.36 -1.37 -14.11
C TRP A 249 5.96 -2.76 -14.13
N ARG A 250 5.50 -3.61 -15.05
CA ARG A 250 6.17 -4.87 -15.40
C ARG A 250 6.61 -4.79 -16.86
N PHE A 251 7.91 -4.93 -17.08
CA PHE A 251 8.48 -5.02 -18.41
C PHE A 251 8.53 -6.50 -18.78
N LEU A 252 7.92 -6.89 -19.91
CA LEU A 252 7.85 -8.29 -20.31
C LEU A 252 9.16 -8.74 -20.98
N THR A 253 10.17 -8.97 -20.15
CA THR A 253 11.43 -9.62 -20.53
C THR A 253 11.60 -10.90 -19.71
N PRO A 254 12.43 -11.87 -20.16
CA PRO A 254 12.72 -13.07 -19.37
C PRO A 254 13.22 -12.77 -17.93
N ALA A 255 13.89 -11.63 -17.72
CA ALA A 255 14.44 -11.25 -16.43
C ALA A 255 13.47 -10.46 -15.54
N THR A 256 12.47 -9.77 -16.12
CA THR A 256 11.60 -8.82 -15.38
C THR A 256 10.11 -9.15 -15.46
N TRP A 257 9.70 -10.19 -16.19
CA TRP A 257 8.27 -10.50 -16.36
C TRP A 257 7.57 -10.79 -15.03
N ALA A 258 8.27 -11.37 -14.06
CA ALA A 258 7.74 -11.73 -12.74
C ALA A 258 7.67 -10.56 -11.74
N SER A 259 8.43 -9.47 -11.98
CA SER A 259 8.58 -8.37 -11.03
C SER A 259 7.82 -7.12 -11.48
N ALA A 260 7.06 -6.53 -10.54
CA ALA A 260 6.37 -5.27 -10.74
C ALA A 260 7.00 -4.19 -9.87
N HIS A 261 7.40 -3.07 -10.47
CA HIS A 261 8.14 -2.01 -9.78
C HIS A 261 7.34 -0.71 -9.74
N PRO A 262 7.16 -0.09 -8.56
CA PRO A 262 6.48 1.19 -8.47
C PRO A 262 7.38 2.32 -8.96
N PHE A 263 6.98 3.00 -10.04
CA PHE A 263 7.66 4.23 -10.48
C PHE A 263 6.66 5.33 -10.79
N SER A 264 6.96 6.50 -10.24
CA SER A 264 6.21 7.72 -10.54
C SER A 264 6.47 8.17 -11.97
N LEU A 265 5.50 8.84 -12.57
CA LEU A 265 5.77 9.56 -13.80
C LEU A 265 6.78 10.67 -13.55
N SER A 266 7.77 10.77 -14.44
CA SER A 266 8.73 11.87 -14.49
C SER A 266 8.34 12.93 -15.51
N ALA A 267 7.24 12.76 -16.26
CA ALA A 267 6.62 13.81 -17.06
C ALA A 267 5.11 13.63 -17.09
N VAL A 268 4.35 14.71 -17.25
CA VAL A 268 2.93 14.61 -17.59
C VAL A 268 2.80 13.86 -18.93
N PRO A 269 1.81 12.99 -19.10
CA PRO A 269 1.60 12.32 -20.38
C PRO A 269 1.47 13.33 -21.53
N GLN A 270 2.19 13.08 -22.63
CA GLN A 270 2.19 13.94 -23.81
C GLN A 270 1.75 13.14 -25.03
N GLY A 271 0.52 13.36 -25.48
CA GLY A 271 -0.07 12.58 -26.56
C GLY A 271 -0.10 11.09 -26.21
N ASP A 272 0.68 10.29 -26.94
CA ASP A 272 0.80 8.85 -26.75
C ASP A 272 2.01 8.42 -25.92
N LEU A 273 2.73 9.37 -25.30
CA LEU A 273 3.95 9.13 -24.55
C LEU A 273 3.77 9.21 -23.04
N LEU A 274 4.47 8.29 -22.36
CA LEU A 274 4.69 8.26 -20.91
C LEU A 274 6.18 8.23 -20.64
N ARG A 275 6.61 8.90 -19.57
CA ARG A 275 7.99 8.83 -19.10
C ARG A 275 8.03 8.48 -17.62
N ILE A 276 8.83 7.46 -17.30
CA ILE A 276 9.27 7.16 -15.94
C ILE A 276 10.78 7.30 -15.89
N THR A 277 11.31 7.49 -14.68
CA THR A 277 12.76 7.58 -14.50
C THR A 277 13.17 6.78 -13.28
N VAL A 278 14.18 5.93 -13.49
CA VAL A 278 14.56 4.84 -12.60
C VAL A 278 16.01 5.01 -12.21
N LYS A 279 16.29 4.95 -10.90
CA LYS A 279 17.65 4.85 -10.36
C LYS A 279 17.95 3.40 -10.02
N ALA A 280 19.13 2.92 -10.41
CA ALA A 280 19.63 1.58 -10.12
C ALA A 280 19.96 1.38 -8.62
N LEU A 281 18.95 1.15 -7.79
CA LEU A 281 19.09 0.97 -6.34
C LEU A 281 19.09 -0.51 -5.90
N GLY A 282 18.59 -1.42 -6.72
CA GLY A 282 18.56 -2.86 -6.49
C GLY A 282 18.50 -3.67 -7.79
N ASN A 283 18.47 -5.00 -7.68
CA ASN A 283 18.49 -5.91 -8.84
C ASN A 283 17.38 -5.60 -9.85
N GLY A 284 16.13 -5.49 -9.40
CA GLY A 284 15.00 -5.19 -10.30
C GLY A 284 15.14 -3.85 -11.03
N SER A 285 15.50 -2.77 -10.33
CA SER A 285 15.74 -1.47 -10.96
C SER A 285 16.92 -1.47 -11.93
N ARG A 286 17.97 -2.27 -11.67
CA ARG A 286 19.11 -2.43 -12.59
C ARG A 286 18.70 -3.11 -13.89
N LEU A 287 17.87 -4.15 -13.81
CA LEU A 287 17.38 -4.87 -14.98
C LEU A 287 16.59 -3.97 -15.94
N ILE A 288 15.92 -2.94 -15.41
CA ILE A 288 15.15 -1.99 -16.23
C ILE A 288 16.04 -1.17 -17.16
N HIS A 289 17.30 -0.93 -16.78
CA HIS A 289 18.24 -0.19 -17.63
C HIS A 289 18.56 -0.91 -18.94
N ALA A 290 18.38 -2.23 -18.97
CA ALA A 290 18.68 -3.08 -20.12
C ALA A 290 17.44 -3.44 -20.95
N VAL A 291 16.29 -2.80 -20.69
CA VAL A 291 15.05 -3.10 -21.44
C VAL A 291 15.14 -2.51 -22.84
N SER A 292 14.90 -3.34 -23.85
CA SER A 292 14.97 -2.93 -25.26
C SER A 292 13.70 -2.20 -25.72
N PRO A 293 13.81 -1.26 -26.68
CA PRO A 293 12.67 -0.76 -27.43
C PRO A 293 11.80 -1.89 -28.00
N GLY A 294 10.48 -1.68 -28.04
CA GLY A 294 9.48 -2.66 -28.45
C GLY A 294 8.98 -3.57 -27.32
N THR A 295 9.66 -3.62 -26.17
CA THR A 295 9.23 -4.43 -25.01
C THR A 295 7.83 -4.03 -24.55
N LEU A 296 6.93 -5.01 -24.41
CA LEU A 296 5.58 -4.78 -23.90
C LEU A 296 5.64 -4.43 -22.41
N VAL A 297 4.84 -3.44 -22.01
CA VAL A 297 4.77 -2.96 -20.64
C VAL A 297 3.36 -3.16 -20.08
N LEU A 298 3.29 -3.82 -18.93
CA LEU A 298 2.09 -3.92 -18.11
C LEU A 298 2.14 -2.83 -17.05
N ALA A 299 1.02 -2.14 -16.86
CA ALA A 299 0.86 -1.13 -15.82
C ALA A 299 -0.32 -1.49 -14.91
N GLU A 300 -0.12 -1.38 -13.60
CA GLU A 300 -1.16 -1.53 -12.58
C GLU A 300 -1.24 -0.25 -11.74
N GLY A 301 -2.42 0.38 -11.67
CA GLY A 301 -2.64 1.70 -11.07
C GLY A 301 -3.73 2.49 -11.79
N PRO A 302 -3.75 3.84 -11.69
CA PRO A 302 -2.77 4.68 -10.99
C PRO A 302 -2.90 4.60 -9.46
N SER A 303 -1.75 4.61 -8.77
CA SER A 303 -1.62 4.59 -7.32
C SER A 303 -0.91 5.86 -6.81
N GLY A 304 -0.99 6.08 -5.50
CA GLY A 304 -0.37 7.24 -4.84
C GLY A 304 -1.35 8.39 -4.64
N ALA A 305 -1.13 9.13 -3.55
CA ALA A 305 -2.01 10.22 -3.11
C ALA A 305 -1.37 11.61 -3.26
N LEU A 306 -0.13 11.69 -3.76
CA LEU A 306 0.69 12.88 -3.89
C LEU A 306 0.25 13.75 -5.10
N THR A 307 -1.03 14.10 -5.18
CA THR A 307 -1.58 14.86 -6.32
C THR A 307 -2.01 16.26 -5.93
N ALA A 308 -2.18 17.13 -6.94
CA ALA A 308 -2.70 18.48 -6.76
C ALA A 308 -4.08 18.53 -6.06
N ALA A 309 -4.85 17.44 -6.07
CA ALA A 309 -6.14 17.34 -5.39
C ALA A 309 -6.03 17.40 -3.85
N ARG A 310 -4.85 17.13 -3.27
CA ARG A 310 -4.61 17.24 -1.82
C ARG A 310 -4.35 18.67 -1.36
N ARG A 311 -4.13 19.60 -2.28
CA ARG A 311 -3.78 20.98 -2.00
C ARG A 311 -4.91 21.74 -1.30
N THR A 312 -4.56 22.42 -0.23
CA THR A 312 -5.39 23.29 0.59
C THR A 312 -4.92 24.75 0.64
N ARG A 313 -3.66 25.03 0.25
CA ARG A 313 -3.04 26.36 0.30
C ARG A 313 -2.79 26.94 -1.09
N ARG A 314 -2.52 28.26 -1.17
CA ARG A 314 -2.17 28.93 -2.44
C ARG A 314 -0.71 28.70 -2.84
N SER A 315 0.20 28.81 -1.88
CA SER A 315 1.62 28.59 -2.12
C SER A 315 2.02 27.14 -1.82
N VAL A 316 2.89 26.59 -2.66
CA VAL A 316 3.34 25.20 -2.59
C VAL A 316 4.86 25.15 -2.56
N LEU A 317 5.39 24.25 -1.73
CA LEU A 317 6.80 23.86 -1.72
C LEU A 317 6.90 22.40 -2.13
N LEU A 318 7.61 22.13 -3.22
CA LEU A 318 7.98 20.78 -3.65
C LEU A 318 9.38 20.48 -3.12
N ILE A 319 9.57 19.37 -2.40
CA ILE A 319 10.87 18.96 -1.87
C ILE A 319 11.25 17.61 -2.48
N ALA A 320 12.32 17.62 -3.27
CA ALA A 320 12.89 16.45 -3.94
C ALA A 320 14.23 16.05 -3.31
N GLY A 321 14.44 14.74 -3.14
CA GLY A 321 15.74 14.17 -2.78
C GLY A 321 16.16 13.05 -3.72
N GLY A 322 17.30 13.21 -4.40
CA GLY A 322 17.78 12.21 -5.38
C GLY A 322 16.75 11.90 -6.47
N VAL A 323 16.42 10.62 -6.67
CA VAL A 323 15.40 10.17 -7.66
C VAL A 323 13.96 10.54 -7.26
N GLY A 324 13.74 11.01 -6.03
CA GLY A 324 12.47 11.59 -5.60
C GLY A 324 12.07 12.85 -6.38
N ILE A 325 12.97 13.38 -7.22
CA ILE A 325 12.66 14.42 -8.21
C ILE A 325 11.61 13.97 -9.24
N THR A 326 11.43 12.68 -9.48
CA THR A 326 10.55 12.17 -10.54
C THR A 326 9.08 12.62 -10.38
N PRO A 327 8.37 12.32 -9.27
CA PRO A 327 7.03 12.88 -9.06
C PRO A 327 7.05 14.41 -8.92
N MET A 328 8.12 14.97 -8.34
CA MET A 328 8.22 16.42 -8.11
C MET A 328 8.35 17.20 -9.41
N ARG A 329 9.05 16.69 -10.43
CA ARG A 329 9.16 17.35 -11.74
C ARG A 329 7.83 17.33 -12.49
N ALA A 330 7.06 16.24 -12.42
CA ALA A 330 5.72 16.19 -12.99
C ALA A 330 4.75 17.17 -12.28
N LEU A 331 4.83 17.26 -10.94
CA LEU A 331 4.06 18.26 -10.18
C LEU A 331 4.52 19.69 -10.47
N PHE A 332 5.83 19.92 -10.58
CA PHE A 332 6.40 21.24 -10.87
C PHE A 332 5.96 21.76 -12.25
N GLU A 333 5.78 20.86 -13.22
CA GLU A 333 5.23 21.19 -14.53
C GLU A 333 3.72 21.51 -14.47
N SER A 334 2.91 20.71 -13.77
CA SER A 334 1.44 20.72 -13.91
C SER A 334 0.64 21.40 -12.80
N LEU A 335 1.21 21.57 -11.61
CA LEU A 335 0.45 22.02 -10.44
C LEU A 335 0.07 23.49 -10.58
N ASP A 336 -1.19 23.82 -10.90
CA ASP A 336 -1.67 25.20 -11.04
C ASP A 336 -1.42 26.03 -9.78
N ALA A 337 -0.75 27.18 -9.90
CA ALA A 337 -0.39 28.04 -8.78
C ALA A 337 -1.58 28.74 -8.09
N ARG A 338 -2.78 28.82 -8.69
CA ARG A 338 -3.97 29.56 -8.17
C ARG A 338 -3.63 30.93 -7.56
N GLY A 339 -2.77 31.69 -8.24
CA GLY A 339 -2.27 33.00 -7.79
C GLY A 339 -1.30 32.97 -6.59
N GLY A 340 -0.80 31.80 -6.19
CA GLY A 340 0.28 31.63 -5.22
C GLY A 340 1.63 31.36 -5.86
N ARG A 341 2.62 30.94 -5.06
CA ARG A 341 3.98 30.61 -5.54
C ARG A 341 4.23 29.10 -5.51
N VAL A 342 4.92 28.59 -6.53
CA VAL A 342 5.47 27.23 -6.54
C VAL A 342 6.99 27.33 -6.42
N THR A 343 7.55 26.75 -5.37
CA THR A 343 9.00 26.66 -5.17
C THR A 343 9.40 25.18 -5.16
N LEU A 344 10.46 24.82 -5.88
CA LEU A 344 11.08 23.50 -5.86
C LEU A 344 12.39 23.56 -5.07
N LEU A 345 12.48 22.85 -3.96
CA LEU A 345 13.72 22.61 -3.23
C LEU A 345 14.27 21.23 -3.61
N TYR A 346 15.41 21.19 -4.30
CA TYR A 346 16.02 19.94 -4.75
C TYR A 346 17.35 19.68 -4.03
N ARG A 347 17.34 18.63 -3.20
CA ARG A 347 18.52 18.11 -2.49
C ARG A 347 19.23 17.00 -3.28
N ALA A 348 20.51 17.21 -3.57
CA ALA A 348 21.40 16.21 -4.18
C ALA A 348 22.78 16.18 -3.50
N SER A 349 23.41 15.00 -3.41
CA SER A 349 24.71 14.88 -2.74
C SER A 349 25.84 15.54 -3.53
N ARG A 350 25.81 15.41 -4.85
CA ARG A 350 26.82 15.97 -5.76
C ARG A 350 26.16 16.64 -6.98
N PRO A 351 26.83 17.58 -7.66
CA PRO A 351 26.29 18.23 -8.85
C PRO A 351 25.86 17.25 -9.96
N GLU A 352 26.62 16.17 -10.14
CA GLU A 352 26.35 15.11 -11.12
C GLU A 352 25.15 14.21 -10.75
N ASP A 353 24.66 14.27 -9.51
CA ASP A 353 23.45 13.56 -9.08
C ASP A 353 22.16 14.33 -9.41
N VAL A 354 22.27 15.57 -9.92
CA VAL A 354 21.12 16.41 -10.27
C VAL A 354 20.52 15.96 -11.59
N VAL A 355 19.32 15.39 -11.53
CA VAL A 355 18.57 14.91 -12.69
C VAL A 355 17.64 16.01 -13.22
N PHE A 356 17.44 16.09 -14.54
CA PHE A 356 16.56 17.05 -15.22
C PHE A 356 16.90 18.54 -15.03
N ARG A 357 18.15 18.91 -14.72
CA ARG A 357 18.52 20.31 -14.48
C ARG A 357 17.94 21.28 -15.52
N HIS A 358 18.17 20.98 -16.79
CA HIS A 358 17.73 21.84 -17.89
C HIS A 358 16.21 21.92 -18.01
N GLU A 359 15.50 20.79 -17.93
CA GLU A 359 14.02 20.78 -17.96
C GLU A 359 13.43 21.57 -16.79
N LEU A 360 13.98 21.42 -15.59
CA LEU A 360 13.50 22.12 -14.40
C LEU A 360 13.68 23.63 -14.56
N GLU A 361 14.83 24.08 -15.04
CA GLU A 361 15.09 25.50 -15.31
C GLU A 361 14.15 26.05 -16.40
N GLN A 362 13.85 25.27 -17.44
CA GLN A 362 12.85 25.65 -18.46
C GLN A 362 11.45 25.79 -17.87
N ILE A 363 11.00 24.81 -17.06
CA ILE A 363 9.70 24.85 -16.37
C ILE A 363 9.65 26.07 -15.46
N ALA A 364 10.70 26.33 -14.69
CA ALA A 364 10.77 27.48 -13.79
C ALA A 364 10.61 28.81 -14.54
N ARG A 365 11.32 28.99 -15.66
CA ARG A 365 11.20 30.17 -16.51
C ARG A 365 9.80 30.33 -17.09
N HIS A 366 9.24 29.26 -17.66
CA HIS A 366 7.91 29.31 -18.28
C HIS A 366 6.82 29.63 -17.26
N ARG A 367 6.98 29.15 -16.02
CA ARG A 367 5.98 29.27 -14.97
C ARG A 367 6.18 30.45 -14.00
N GLY A 368 7.30 31.16 -14.09
CA GLY A 368 7.71 32.10 -13.04
C GLY A 368 7.89 31.44 -11.67
N ALA A 369 8.30 30.16 -11.66
CA ALA A 369 8.49 29.38 -10.44
C ALA A 369 9.95 29.44 -9.96
N GLU A 370 10.16 29.17 -8.68
CA GLU A 370 11.49 29.26 -8.05
C GLU A 370 12.11 27.87 -7.87
N ILE A 371 13.44 27.75 -8.05
CA ILE A 371 14.19 26.54 -7.74
C ILE A 371 15.30 26.86 -6.74
N LEU A 372 15.32 26.11 -5.64
CA LEU A 372 16.34 26.14 -4.61
C LEU A 372 17.20 24.87 -4.70
N TRP A 373 18.42 25.02 -5.20
CA TRP A 373 19.37 23.92 -5.31
C TRP A 373 20.16 23.74 -4.01
N LEU A 374 20.01 22.61 -3.34
CA LEU A 374 20.83 22.24 -2.19
C LEU A 374 21.72 21.07 -2.58
N VAL A 375 22.90 21.40 -3.11
CA VAL A 375 23.86 20.41 -3.62
C VAL A 375 25.09 20.37 -2.70
N GLY A 376 25.48 19.16 -2.29
CA GLY A 376 26.64 18.94 -1.41
C GLY A 376 26.39 17.85 -0.38
N PRO A 377 27.38 17.51 0.45
CA PRO A 377 27.23 16.44 1.44
C PRO A 377 26.35 16.87 2.61
N SER A 378 25.53 15.95 3.16
CA SER A 378 24.64 16.22 4.29
C SER A 378 25.37 16.47 5.62
N SER A 379 26.70 16.27 5.65
CA SER A 379 27.55 16.65 6.78
C SER A 379 27.68 18.17 6.93
N ARG A 380 27.46 18.96 5.87
CA ARG A 380 27.53 20.42 6.00
C ARG A 380 26.30 20.96 6.75
N PRO A 381 26.47 21.75 7.83
CA PRO A 381 25.35 22.24 8.64
C PRO A 381 24.32 23.08 7.87
N ASP A 382 24.76 23.87 6.89
CA ASP A 382 23.91 24.71 6.04
C ASP A 382 22.99 23.91 5.10
N LEU A 383 23.35 22.66 4.81
CA LEU A 383 22.60 21.74 3.93
C LEU A 383 21.76 20.72 4.70
N GLN A 384 21.79 20.76 6.03
CA GLN A 384 20.93 19.94 6.87
C GLN A 384 19.50 20.50 6.85
N MET A 385 18.52 19.62 6.69
CA MET A 385 17.10 19.97 6.61
C MET A 385 16.49 20.23 8.00
N THR A 386 17.09 21.15 8.75
CA THR A 386 16.61 21.61 10.06
C THR A 386 15.50 22.65 9.91
N GLY A 387 14.79 22.94 11.00
CA GLY A 387 13.76 23.98 11.01
C GLY A 387 14.30 25.36 10.67
N ASP A 388 15.50 25.70 11.17
CA ASP A 388 16.14 26.98 10.86
C ASP A 388 16.56 27.08 9.40
N THR A 389 17.15 26.02 8.84
CA THR A 389 17.50 25.99 7.42
C THR A 389 16.27 26.15 6.54
N LEU A 390 15.18 25.46 6.86
CA LEU A 390 13.92 25.57 6.12
C LEU A 390 13.29 26.97 6.25
N ARG A 391 13.34 27.61 7.42
CA ARG A 391 12.88 29.00 7.60
C ARG A 391 13.74 30.01 6.83
N ARG A 392 15.06 29.82 6.78
CA ARG A 392 15.94 30.70 6.00
C ARG A 392 15.68 30.58 4.50
N LEU A 393 15.52 29.35 4.01
CA LEU A 393 15.30 29.08 2.58
C LEU A 393 13.88 29.42 2.13
N VAL A 394 12.88 29.17 2.98
CA VAL A 394 11.46 29.38 2.68
C VAL A 394 10.78 30.01 3.92
N PRO A 395 10.90 31.34 4.10
CA PRO A 395 10.39 32.02 5.30
C PRO A 395 8.91 31.82 5.58
N ASP A 396 8.09 31.63 4.54
CA ASP A 396 6.64 31.42 4.63
C ASP A 396 6.23 29.94 4.66
N VAL A 397 7.15 29.00 4.93
CA VAL A 397 6.90 27.54 4.85
C VAL A 397 5.69 27.07 5.65
N ALA A 398 5.42 27.65 6.83
CA ALA A 398 4.28 27.28 7.66
C ALA A 398 2.91 27.55 6.99
N GLY A 399 2.87 28.50 6.04
CA GLY A 399 1.69 28.87 5.27
C GLY A 399 1.49 28.11 3.96
N ARG A 400 2.41 27.20 3.61
CA ARG A 400 2.39 26.43 2.35
C ARG A 400 1.87 25.01 2.54
N ASP A 401 1.40 24.41 1.45
CA ASP A 401 1.41 22.94 1.36
C ASP A 401 2.79 22.47 0.90
N VAL A 402 3.27 21.39 1.50
CA VAL A 402 4.58 20.81 1.20
C VAL A 402 4.39 19.41 0.65
N TYR A 403 4.92 19.16 -0.56
CA TYR A 403 4.98 17.85 -1.18
C TYR A 403 6.41 17.32 -1.08
N LEU A 404 6.59 16.14 -0.51
CA LEU A 404 7.90 15.57 -0.21
C LEU A 404 8.04 14.18 -0.82
N CYS A 405 9.10 13.99 -1.62
CA CYS A 405 9.55 12.68 -2.05
C CYS A 405 11.09 12.60 -1.99
N ALA A 406 11.60 11.76 -1.10
CA ALA A 406 13.02 11.56 -0.87
C ALA A 406 13.31 10.19 -0.22
N SER A 407 14.60 9.84 -0.09
CA SER A 407 15.02 8.64 0.64
C SER A 407 14.47 8.64 2.08
N PRO A 408 14.26 7.46 2.72
CA PRO A 408 13.66 7.40 4.06
C PRO A 408 14.35 8.29 5.10
N GLY A 409 15.69 8.32 5.11
CA GLY A 409 16.47 9.15 6.02
C GLY A 409 16.29 10.65 5.78
N LEU A 410 16.33 11.09 4.52
CA LEU A 410 16.11 12.49 4.17
C LEU A 410 14.66 12.91 4.43
N SER A 411 13.69 12.06 4.09
CA SER A 411 12.27 12.31 4.38
C SER A 411 12.01 12.46 5.88
N ALA A 412 12.65 11.65 6.72
CA ALA A 412 12.57 11.80 8.17
C ALA A 412 13.17 13.13 8.67
N ALA A 413 14.34 13.51 8.15
CA ALA A 413 14.99 14.78 8.49
C ALA A 413 14.13 15.99 8.08
N VAL A 414 13.67 16.03 6.82
CA VAL A 414 12.79 17.09 6.30
C VAL A 414 11.50 17.18 7.11
N ARG A 415 10.87 16.05 7.42
CA ARG A 415 9.64 16.02 8.22
C ARG A 415 9.87 16.60 9.62
N SER A 416 11.01 16.31 10.23
CA SER A 416 11.39 16.88 11.53
C SER A 416 11.62 18.39 11.42
N GLY A 417 12.40 18.81 10.42
CA GLY A 417 12.65 20.23 10.14
C GLY A 417 11.39 21.02 9.87
N LEU A 418 10.47 20.52 9.04
CA LEU A 418 9.20 21.17 8.73
C LEU A 418 8.32 21.34 9.98
N ARG A 419 8.28 20.34 10.86
CA ARG A 419 7.58 20.47 12.15
C ARG A 419 8.22 21.55 13.02
N ALA A 420 9.55 21.56 13.12
CA ALA A 420 10.28 22.59 13.86
C ALA A 420 10.12 23.99 13.23
N ALA A 421 9.89 24.06 11.92
CA ALA A 421 9.56 25.27 11.17
C ALA A 421 8.09 25.70 11.29
N GLY A 422 7.26 24.96 12.05
CA GLY A 422 5.86 25.31 12.30
C GLY A 422 4.86 24.80 11.26
N LEU A 423 5.27 23.92 10.33
CA LEU A 423 4.35 23.37 9.33
C LEU A 423 3.29 22.46 9.99
N PRO A 424 1.99 22.77 9.84
CA PRO A 424 0.93 21.88 10.31
C PRO A 424 0.97 20.53 9.58
N ARG A 425 0.84 19.42 10.32
CA ARG A 425 0.91 18.05 9.74
C ARG A 425 -0.03 17.80 8.56
N ARG A 426 -1.18 18.48 8.54
CA ARG A 426 -2.20 18.36 7.47
C ARG A 426 -1.77 18.97 6.14
N HIS A 427 -0.80 19.89 6.15
CA HIS A 427 -0.24 20.52 4.94
C HIS A 427 1.01 19.79 4.42
N LEU A 428 1.44 18.70 5.08
CA LEU A 428 2.51 17.84 4.57
C LEU A 428 1.91 16.66 3.82
N HIS A 429 2.28 16.56 2.55
CA HIS A 429 1.95 15.44 1.66
C HIS A 429 3.25 14.73 1.30
N GLU A 430 3.37 13.46 1.65
CA GLU A 430 4.61 12.71 1.41
C GLU A 430 4.29 11.30 0.92
N GLU A 431 5.15 10.79 0.05
CA GLU A 431 5.17 9.40 -0.39
C GLU A 431 6.60 8.88 -0.15
N VAL A 432 6.74 7.72 0.50
CA VAL A 432 8.06 7.16 0.84
C VAL A 432 8.24 5.84 0.12
N PHE A 433 8.98 5.88 -1.00
CA PHE A 433 9.38 4.65 -1.69
C PHE A 433 10.49 3.96 -0.87
N ALA A 434 10.11 2.91 -0.15
CA ALA A 434 11.06 1.94 0.41
C ALA A 434 11.23 0.80 -0.60
N PHE A 435 12.47 0.58 -1.02
CA PHE A 435 12.86 -0.47 -1.98
C PHE A 435 13.16 -1.79 -1.28
#